data_AF-A0A2V6L3K5-F1
#
_entry.id   AF-A0A2V6L3K5-F1
#
_cell.length_a   1.000
_cell.length_b   1.000
_cell.length_c   1.000
_cell.angle_alpha   90.00
_cell.angle_beta   90.00
_cell.angle_gamma   90.00
#
_symmetry.space_group_name_H-M   'P 1'
#
loop_
_entity.id
_entity.type
_entity.pdbx_description
1 polymer ?
#
loop_
_entity_poly.entity_id
_entity_poly.type
_entity_poly.pdbx_seq_one_letter_code
_entity_poly.pdbx_strand_id
1 'polypeptide(L)'
;MLTSQKVIDAINEQIGYEFSASLQYYAIGAHFAAEALPQLSQHFFQQAEEEKGHALRFIKYVVDAGGHVVIPAIDAPKSKFKTARDAVKLSLDQEIHVTKQINGLVGLARKENDYITINFLQWFLTEGSFVDG
;
A
#
# COMPACT_ATOMS: atom_id res chain seq x y z
N MET A 1 11.85 -18.21 -12.83
CA MET A 1 11.37 -16.99 -12.17
C MET A 1 12.42 -15.91 -12.33
N LEU A 2 12.02 -14.67 -12.57
CA LEU A 2 12.93 -13.52 -12.72
C LEU A 2 13.47 -12.99 -11.38
N THR A 3 12.86 -13.40 -10.27
CA THR A 3 13.23 -13.04 -8.90
C THR A 3 13.19 -14.28 -7.98
N SER A 4 13.79 -14.19 -6.79
CA SER A 4 13.83 -15.29 -5.82
C SER A 4 12.50 -15.46 -5.10
N GLN A 5 12.19 -16.69 -4.66
CA GLN A 5 10.94 -16.99 -3.94
C GLN A 5 10.78 -16.11 -2.70
N LYS A 6 11.88 -15.83 -2.00
CA LYS A 6 11.89 -14.99 -0.81
C LYS A 6 11.48 -13.54 -1.09
N VAL A 7 11.86 -13.00 -2.25
CA VAL A 7 11.43 -11.66 -2.69
C VAL A 7 9.95 -11.70 -3.10
N ILE A 8 9.52 -12.75 -3.80
CA ILE A 8 8.10 -12.95 -4.14
C ILE A 8 7.22 -13.01 -2.90
N ASP A 9 7.63 -13.76 -1.87
CA ASP A 9 6.88 -13.88 -0.63
C ASP A 9 6.75 -12.52 0.08
N ALA A 10 7.83 -11.74 0.12
CA ALA A 10 7.80 -10.38 0.67
C ALA A 10 6.93 -9.42 -0.16
N ILE A 11 6.89 -9.57 -1.49
CA ILE A 11 5.97 -8.81 -2.34
C ILE A 11 4.51 -9.22 -2.11
N ASN A 12 4.24 -10.50 -1.90
CA ASN A 12 2.90 -11.00 -1.56
C ASN A 12 2.41 -10.42 -0.23
N GLU A 13 3.28 -10.29 0.76
CA GLU A 13 2.97 -9.55 1.99
C GLU A 13 2.65 -8.08 1.68
N GLN A 14 3.47 -7.40 0.87
CA GLN A 14 3.25 -6.00 0.48
C GLN A 14 1.90 -5.81 -0.22
N ILE A 15 1.49 -6.71 -1.12
CA ILE A 15 0.17 -6.69 -1.75
C ILE A 15 -0.96 -6.65 -0.70
N GLY A 16 -0.82 -7.44 0.36
CA GLY A 16 -1.76 -7.43 1.48
C GLY A 16 -1.82 -6.09 2.20
N TYR A 17 -0.67 -5.47 2.43
CA TYR A 17 -0.59 -4.14 3.06
C TYR A 17 -1.23 -3.05 2.20
N GLU A 18 -1.01 -3.02 0.89
CA GLU A 18 -1.63 -2.03 0.00
C GLU A 18 -3.16 -2.19 -0.06
N PHE A 19 -3.66 -3.44 -0.12
CA PHE A 19 -5.11 -3.65 -0.02
C PHE A 19 -5.67 -3.29 1.36
N SER A 20 -4.92 -3.55 2.44
CA SER A 20 -5.31 -3.12 3.79
C SER A 20 -5.38 -1.59 3.89
N ALA A 21 -4.44 -0.86 3.29
CA ALA A 21 -4.45 0.59 3.22
C ALA A 21 -5.66 1.09 2.41
N SER A 22 -5.89 0.54 1.22
CA SER A 22 -7.06 0.84 0.39
C SER A 22 -8.37 0.67 1.15
N LEU A 23 -8.58 -0.48 1.81
CA LEU A 23 -9.80 -0.74 2.60
C LEU A 23 -9.93 0.22 3.79
N GLN A 24 -8.81 0.58 4.43
CA GLN A 24 -8.81 1.55 5.52
C GLN A 24 -9.19 2.96 5.04
N TYR A 25 -8.73 3.38 3.86
CA TYR A 25 -9.08 4.64 3.24
C TYR A 25 -10.54 4.69 2.78
N TYR A 26 -11.11 3.59 2.27
CA TYR A 26 -12.56 3.49 2.06
C TYR A 26 -13.35 3.67 3.37
N ALA A 27 -12.90 3.03 4.45
CA ALA A 27 -13.58 3.13 5.74
C ALA A 27 -13.52 4.57 6.32
N ILE A 28 -12.39 5.26 6.15
CA ILE A 28 -12.24 6.67 6.53
C ILE A 28 -13.12 7.57 5.65
N GLY A 29 -13.09 7.38 4.34
CA GLY A 29 -13.92 8.15 3.39
C GLY A 29 -15.42 8.01 3.68
N ALA A 30 -15.87 6.79 3.98
CA ALA A 30 -17.24 6.50 4.38
C ALA A 30 -17.61 7.14 5.74
N HIS A 31 -16.69 7.13 6.71
CA HIS A 31 -16.89 7.83 7.99
C HIS A 31 -17.09 9.33 7.77
N PHE A 32 -16.26 9.98 6.95
CA PHE A 32 -16.41 11.41 6.65
C PHE A 32 -17.65 11.74 5.83
N ALA A 33 -18.11 10.83 4.96
CA ALA A 33 -19.41 10.99 4.30
C ALA A 33 -20.55 11.03 5.32
N ALA A 34 -20.53 10.13 6.31
CA ALA A 34 -21.54 10.08 7.36
C ALA A 34 -21.54 11.32 8.27
N GLU A 35 -20.37 11.92 8.49
CA GLU A 35 -20.20 13.17 9.26
C GLU A 35 -20.45 14.46 8.43
N ALA A 36 -20.97 14.33 7.20
CA ALA A 36 -21.21 15.45 6.28
C ALA A 36 -19.96 16.29 5.95
N LEU A 37 -18.80 15.63 5.81
CA LEU A 37 -17.52 16.23 5.43
C LEU A 37 -17.09 15.78 4.02
N PRO A 38 -17.75 16.28 2.95
CA PRO A 38 -17.65 15.71 1.60
C PRO A 38 -16.26 15.85 0.96
N GLN A 39 -15.53 16.94 1.23
CA GLN A 39 -14.17 17.13 0.69
C GLN A 39 -13.19 16.10 1.27
N LEU A 40 -13.25 15.87 2.59
CA LEU A 40 -12.44 14.83 3.24
C LEU A 40 -12.84 13.44 2.78
N SER A 41 -14.15 13.18 2.63
CA SER A 41 -14.65 11.92 2.11
C SER A 41 -14.10 11.62 0.71
N GLN A 42 -14.19 12.60 -0.20
CA GLN A 42 -13.69 12.46 -1.57
C GLN A 42 -12.18 12.23 -1.61
N HIS A 43 -11.41 12.99 -0.82
CA HIS A 43 -9.96 12.81 -0.72
C HIS A 43 -9.60 11.37 -0.33
N PHE A 44 -10.20 10.83 0.75
CA PHE A 44 -9.89 9.47 1.19
C PHE A 44 -10.39 8.38 0.23
N PHE A 45 -11.47 8.61 -0.52
CA PHE A 45 -11.85 7.67 -1.60
C PHE A 45 -10.86 7.67 -2.76
N GLN A 46 -10.27 8.82 -3.10
CA GLN A 46 -9.20 8.87 -4.09
C GLN A 46 -7.95 8.13 -3.61
N GLN A 47 -7.53 8.38 -2.36
CA GLN A 47 -6.40 7.65 -1.77
C GLN A 47 -6.65 6.13 -1.74
N ALA A 48 -7.88 5.69 -1.48
CA ALA A 48 -8.23 4.27 -1.51
C ALA A 48 -8.06 3.64 -2.91
N GLU A 49 -8.37 4.38 -3.96
CA GLU A 49 -8.19 3.95 -5.35
C GLU A 49 -6.70 3.91 -5.74
N GLU A 50 -5.90 4.87 -5.26
CA GLU A 50 -4.44 4.91 -5.45
C GLU A 50 -3.77 3.66 -4.84
N GLU A 51 -4.07 3.33 -3.58
CA GLU A 51 -3.51 2.13 -2.92
C GLU A 51 -3.95 0.81 -3.56
N LYS A 52 -5.19 0.75 -4.04
CA LYS A 52 -5.64 -0.39 -4.84
C LYS A 52 -4.79 -0.51 -6.11
N GLY A 53 -4.46 0.61 -6.75
CA GLY A 53 -3.55 0.67 -7.89
C GLY A 53 -2.15 0.14 -7.55
N HIS A 54 -1.63 0.46 -6.37
CA HIS A 54 -0.34 -0.04 -5.86
C HIS A 54 -0.34 -1.56 -5.72
N ALA A 55 -1.37 -2.11 -5.07
CA ALA A 55 -1.55 -3.56 -4.93
C ALA A 55 -1.58 -4.26 -6.30
N LEU A 56 -2.34 -3.71 -7.26
CA LEU A 56 -2.44 -4.27 -8.61
C LEU A 56 -1.13 -4.19 -9.38
N ARG A 57 -0.33 -3.15 -9.17
CA ARG A 57 1.02 -3.01 -9.75
C ARG A 57 1.94 -4.12 -9.24
N PHE A 58 1.94 -4.42 -7.94
CA PHE A 58 2.69 -5.55 -7.37
C PHE A 58 2.21 -6.90 -7.90
N ILE A 59 0.90 -7.13 -7.97
CA ILE A 59 0.31 -8.35 -8.55
C ILE A 59 0.83 -8.56 -9.97
N LYS A 60 0.76 -7.52 -10.81
CA LYS A 60 1.25 -7.58 -12.19
C LYS A 60 2.74 -7.95 -12.22
N TYR A 61 3.54 -7.33 -11.37
CA TYR A 61 4.98 -7.62 -11.30
C TYR A 61 5.26 -9.09 -10.95
N VAL A 62 4.58 -9.65 -9.93
CA VAL A 62 4.73 -11.06 -9.54
C VAL A 62 4.37 -12.01 -10.68
N VAL A 63 3.25 -11.75 -11.37
CA VAL A 63 2.80 -12.54 -12.53
C VAL A 63 3.83 -12.48 -13.66
N ASP A 64 4.30 -11.28 -14.02
CA ASP A 64 5.29 -11.08 -15.09
C ASP A 64 6.64 -11.74 -14.75
N ALA A 65 7.00 -11.82 -13.46
CA ALA A 65 8.19 -12.52 -12.98
C ALA A 65 8.05 -14.05 -12.97
N GLY A 66 6.86 -14.58 -13.29
CA GLY A 66 6.53 -16.00 -13.26
C GLY A 66 6.34 -16.55 -11.84
N GLY A 67 6.07 -15.68 -10.86
CA GLY A 67 5.77 -16.04 -9.47
C GLY A 67 4.28 -16.31 -9.27
N HIS A 68 3.94 -16.89 -8.10
CA HIS A 68 2.56 -17.10 -7.69
C HIS A 68 2.12 -16.00 -6.73
N VAL A 69 0.99 -15.36 -7.04
CA VAL A 69 0.39 -14.33 -6.19
C VAL A 69 -0.38 -14.99 -5.06
N VAL A 70 -0.07 -14.57 -3.82
CA VAL A 70 -0.80 -14.97 -2.62
C VAL A 70 -1.21 -13.70 -1.89
N ILE A 71 -2.49 -13.37 -1.92
CA ILE A 71 -3.03 -12.24 -1.15
C ILE A 71 -3.35 -12.78 0.26
N PRO A 72 -2.70 -12.27 1.32
CA PRO A 72 -2.96 -12.73 2.68
C PRO A 72 -4.37 -12.33 3.15
N ALA A 73 -4.81 -12.91 4.27
CA ALA A 73 -6.01 -12.43 4.94
C ALA A 73 -5.80 -10.98 5.40
N ILE A 74 -6.82 -10.15 5.21
CA ILE A 74 -6.81 -8.73 5.56
C ILE A 74 -7.77 -8.50 6.72
N ASP A 75 -7.28 -7.87 7.78
CA ASP A 75 -8.10 -7.51 8.93
C ASP A 75 -9.14 -6.45 8.55
N ALA A 76 -10.27 -6.46 9.25
CA ALA A 76 -11.33 -5.49 9.02
C ALA A 76 -10.82 -4.06 9.34
N PRO A 77 -11.06 -3.07 8.46
CA PRO A 77 -10.61 -1.71 8.69
C PRO A 77 -11.40 -1.05 9.83
N LYS A 78 -10.78 -0.08 10.49
CA LYS A 78 -11.44 0.76 11.48
C LYS A 78 -12.43 1.71 10.80
N SER A 79 -13.69 1.66 11.19
CA SER A 79 -14.79 2.38 10.55
C SER A 79 -15.38 3.53 11.36
N LYS A 80 -14.92 3.75 12.59
CA LYS A 80 -15.40 4.81 13.48
C LYS A 80 -14.24 5.55 14.13
N PHE A 81 -14.31 6.88 14.12
CA PHE A 81 -13.30 7.76 14.68
C PHE A 81 -13.96 8.77 15.59
N LYS A 82 -13.26 9.17 16.67
CA LYS A 82 -13.80 10.18 17.61
C LYS A 82 -13.65 11.58 17.03
N THR A 83 -12.58 11.81 16.27
CA THR A 83 -12.27 13.09 15.63
C THR A 83 -11.69 12.84 14.24
N ALA A 84 -11.82 13.83 13.34
CA ALA A 84 -11.16 13.78 12.04
C ALA A 84 -9.64 13.65 12.16
N ARG A 85 -9.05 14.24 13.21
CA ARG A 85 -7.62 14.12 13.52
C ARG A 85 -7.20 12.67 13.77
N ASP A 86 -8.05 11.86 14.40
CA ASP A 86 -7.73 10.45 14.66
C ASP A 86 -7.67 9.63 13.36
N ALA A 87 -8.54 9.94 12.40
CA ALA A 87 -8.55 9.30 11.08
C ALA A 87 -7.32 9.70 10.25
N VAL A 88 -7.01 11.00 10.21
CA VAL A 88 -5.82 11.52 9.51
C VAL A 88 -4.54 10.98 10.14
N LYS A 89 -4.47 10.90 11.48
CA LYS A 89 -3.31 10.30 12.16
C LYS A 89 -3.14 8.82 11.80
N LEU A 90 -4.23 8.05 11.74
CA LEU A 90 -4.16 6.65 11.33
C LEU A 90 -3.59 6.52 9.92
N SER A 91 -4.06 7.32 8.97
CA SER A 91 -3.54 7.36 7.60
C SER A 91 -2.04 7.68 7.56
N LEU A 92 -1.61 8.73 8.25
CA LEU A 92 -0.18 9.07 8.31
C LEU A 92 0.68 7.95 8.89
N ASP A 93 0.19 7.28 9.95
CA ASP A 93 0.91 6.16 10.55
C ASP A 93 1.00 4.95 9.57
N GLN A 94 -0.01 4.74 8.71
CA GLN A 94 0.01 3.73 7.64
C GLN A 94 1.05 4.07 6.57
N GLU A 95 1.09 5.32 6.10
CA GLU A 95 2.05 5.77 5.08
C GLU A 95 3.50 5.61 5.55
N ILE A 96 3.77 5.98 6.80
CA ILE A 96 5.09 5.77 7.42
C ILE A 96 5.43 4.27 7.47
N HIS A 97 4.43 3.41 7.69
CA HIS A 97 4.63 1.97 7.71
C HIS A 97 4.95 1.42 6.32
N VAL A 98 4.14 1.75 5.31
CA VAL A 98 4.35 1.36 3.91
C VAL A 98 5.72 1.81 3.43
N THR A 99 6.10 3.06 3.69
CA THR A 99 7.44 3.57 3.37
C THR A 99 8.56 2.70 3.95
N LYS A 100 8.44 2.28 5.21
CA LYS A 100 9.44 1.41 5.84
C LYS A 100 9.46 0.02 5.20
N GLN A 101 8.31 -0.52 4.84
CA GLN A 101 8.21 -1.83 4.18
C GLN A 101 8.86 -1.80 2.80
N ILE A 102 8.58 -0.78 1.98
CA ILE A 102 9.22 -0.60 0.67
C ILE A 102 10.74 -0.50 0.82
N ASN A 103 11.24 0.29 1.78
CA ASN A 103 12.68 0.36 2.06
C ASN A 103 13.26 -1.01 2.48
N GLY A 104 12.53 -1.77 3.29
CA GLY A 104 12.88 -3.13 3.68
C GLY A 104 12.96 -4.08 2.48
N LEU A 105 11.99 -3.99 1.57
CA LEU A 105 11.89 -4.79 0.36
C LEU A 105 13.03 -4.47 -0.63
N VAL A 106 13.37 -3.20 -0.79
CA VAL A 106 14.57 -2.76 -1.53
C VAL A 106 15.84 -3.33 -0.90
N GLY A 107 15.95 -3.29 0.43
CA GLY A 107 17.06 -3.89 1.17
C GLY A 107 17.17 -5.40 0.96
N LEU A 108 16.04 -6.11 0.93
CA LEU A 108 15.99 -7.54 0.63
C LEU A 108 16.43 -7.81 -0.81
N ALA A 109 15.87 -7.11 -1.79
CA ALA A 109 16.24 -7.26 -3.20
C ALA A 109 17.74 -7.01 -3.42
N ARG A 110 18.33 -6.02 -2.74
CA ARG A 110 19.79 -5.78 -2.74
C ARG A 110 20.60 -6.95 -2.21
N LYS A 111 20.17 -7.57 -1.10
CA LYS A 111 20.86 -8.75 -0.53
C LYS A 111 20.82 -9.97 -1.47
N GLU A 112 19.75 -10.09 -2.25
CA GLU A 112 19.54 -11.19 -3.20
C GLU A 112 20.15 -10.88 -4.59
N ASN A 113 20.84 -9.73 -4.75
CA ASN A 113 21.34 -9.20 -6.04
C ASN A 113 20.25 -9.10 -7.13
N ASP A 114 19.01 -8.81 -6.72
CA ASP A 114 17.85 -8.71 -7.60
C ASP A 114 17.67 -7.28 -8.10
N TYR A 115 18.45 -6.93 -9.12
CA TYR A 115 18.42 -5.60 -9.73
C TYR A 115 17.11 -5.30 -10.46
N ILE A 116 16.38 -6.33 -10.91
CA ILE A 116 15.08 -6.16 -11.59
C ILE A 116 14.05 -5.68 -10.58
N THR A 117 13.95 -6.35 -9.42
CA THR A 117 13.07 -5.91 -8.33
C THR A 117 13.47 -4.53 -7.82
N ILE A 118 14.77 -4.23 -7.65
CA ILE A 118 15.22 -2.90 -7.21
C ILE A 118 14.75 -1.80 -8.16
N ASN A 119 14.86 -2.03 -9.47
CA ASN A 119 14.41 -1.08 -10.48
C ASN A 119 12.88 -0.89 -10.44
N PHE A 120 12.13 -1.98 -10.31
CA PHE A 120 10.68 -1.92 -10.14
C PHE A 120 10.26 -1.11 -8.90
N LEU A 121 10.94 -1.32 -7.77
CA LEU A 121 10.65 -0.63 -6.50
C LEU A 121 11.03 0.85 -6.50
N GLN A 122 11.83 1.34 -7.46
CA GLN A 122 12.14 2.78 -7.55
C GLN A 122 10.88 3.62 -7.70
N TRP A 123 9.87 3.13 -8.43
CA TRP A 123 8.60 3.84 -8.60
C TRP A 123 7.93 4.16 -7.26
N PHE A 124 7.86 3.17 -6.35
CA PHE A 124 7.28 3.34 -5.01
C PHE A 124 8.10 4.22 -4.08
N LEU A 125 9.44 4.24 -4.25
CA LEU A 125 10.30 5.17 -3.50
C LEU A 125 10.09 6.63 -3.91
N THR A 126 9.73 6.87 -5.18
CA THR A 126 9.48 8.22 -5.70
C THR A 126 8.04 8.68 -5.51
N GLU A 127 7.09 7.74 -5.49
CA GLU A 127 5.68 8.02 -5.33
C GLU A 127 5.32 8.31 -3.86
N GLY A 128 5.84 7.52 -2.90
CA GLY A 128 5.65 7.74 -1.46
C GLY A 128 6.32 9.00 -0.87
N SER A 129 6.86 9.90 -1.70
CA SER A 129 7.20 11.25 -1.25
C SER A 129 5.95 12.11 -1.32
N PHE A 130 5.36 12.43 -0.15
CA PHE A 130 4.25 13.35 0.11
C PHE A 130 4.42 14.77 -0.46
N VAL A 131 4.71 14.95 -1.76
CA VAL A 131 5.01 16.26 -2.35
C VAL A 131 4.13 16.63 -3.54
N ASP A 132 3.27 15.73 -4.04
CA ASP A 132 2.46 16.01 -5.24
C ASP A 132 0.94 16.04 -4.99
N GLY A 133 0.50 16.36 -3.76
CA GLY A 133 -0.92 16.56 -3.40
C GLY A 133 -1.18 17.85 -2.65
#